data_AF-A0A544TI36-F1
#
_entry.id   AF-A0A544TI36-F1
#
_cell.length_a   1.000
_cell.length_b   1.000
_cell.length_c   1.000
_cell.angle_alpha   90.00
_cell.angle_beta   90.00
_cell.angle_gamma   90.00
#
_symmetry.space_group_name_H-M   'P 1'
#
loop_
_entity.id
_entity.type
_entity.pdbx_description
1 polymer ?
#
loop_
_entity_poly.entity_id
_entity_poly.type
_entity_poly.pdbx_seq_one_letter_code
_entity_poly.pdbx_strand_id
1 'polypeptide(L)'
;MLDRKLFAAFFTSIMGYFIVPIFFHNASDSYFIKGLAVSIVTVPILFIVGVLSSLAIESVSLSKNIGLSYLKHLGCAILCAFIFSLTAMYFLVAALLISFVYATIFFLIDRLLIRFFKEN
;
A
#
# COMPACT_ATOMS: atom_id res chain seq x y z
N MET A 1 4.89 16.79 5.96
CA MET A 1 3.82 15.76 5.87
C MET A 1 3.94 14.95 4.58
N LEU A 2 3.98 15.59 3.41
CA LEU A 2 4.20 14.93 2.12
C LEU A 2 5.49 14.11 2.09
N ASP A 3 6.63 14.67 2.51
CA ASP A 3 7.93 13.96 2.49
C ASP A 3 7.86 12.64 3.26
N ARG A 4 7.29 12.68 4.47
CA ARG A 4 7.05 11.50 5.30
C ARG A 4 6.25 10.42 4.57
N LYS A 5 5.19 10.79 3.84
CA LYS A 5 4.37 9.86 3.04
C LYS A 5 5.13 9.32 1.83
N LEU A 6 5.93 10.14 1.16
CA LEU A 6 6.78 9.72 0.06
C LEU A 6 7.86 8.73 0.52
N PHE A 7 8.49 8.99 1.67
CA PHE A 7 9.42 8.04 2.30
C PHE A 7 8.71 6.74 2.69
N ALA A 8 7.51 6.82 3.26
CA ALA A 8 6.71 5.63 3.57
C ALA A 8 6.38 4.82 2.31
N ALA A 9 5.99 5.48 1.22
CA ALA A 9 5.71 4.84 -0.07
C ALA A 9 6.97 4.18 -0.65
N PHE A 10 8.13 4.83 -0.55
CA PHE A 10 9.42 4.29 -1.01
C PHE A 10 9.82 3.02 -0.26
N PHE A 11 9.78 3.01 1.07
CA PHE A 11 10.11 1.78 1.80
C PHE A 11 9.06 0.69 1.60
N THR A 12 7.79 1.08 1.45
CA THR A 12 6.71 0.13 1.14
C THR A 12 6.92 -0.52 -0.22
N SER A 13 7.37 0.20 -1.25
CA SER A 13 7.63 -0.39 -2.56
C SER A 13 8.77 -1.41 -2.51
N ILE A 14 9.85 -1.09 -1.79
CA ILE A 14 10.96 -2.04 -1.57
C ILE A 14 10.46 -3.28 -0.85
N MET A 15 9.78 -3.12 0.29
CA MET A 15 9.28 -4.25 1.07
C MET A 15 8.24 -5.07 0.31
N GLY A 16 7.34 -4.41 -0.42
CA GLY A 16 6.32 -5.05 -1.25
C GLY A 16 6.92 -5.93 -2.34
N TYR A 17 8.01 -5.49 -2.98
CA TYR A 17 8.73 -6.27 -4.00
C TYR A 17 9.20 -7.63 -3.47
N PHE A 18 9.67 -7.70 -2.21
CA PHE A 18 10.13 -8.95 -1.60
C PHE A 18 9.02 -9.74 -0.89
N ILE A 19 8.05 -9.07 -0.27
CA ILE A 19 7.04 -9.76 0.54
C ILE A 19 5.95 -10.37 -0.36
N VAL A 20 5.47 -9.65 -1.36
CA VAL A 20 4.31 -10.08 -2.15
C VAL A 20 4.53 -11.38 -2.94
N PRO A 21 5.68 -11.64 -3.58
CA PRO A 21 5.90 -12.88 -4.33
C PRO A 21 5.77 -14.16 -3.50
N ILE A 22 5.95 -14.06 -2.18
CA ILE A 22 5.77 -15.19 -1.25
C ILE A 22 4.34 -15.73 -1.31
N PHE A 23 3.34 -14.93 -1.66
CA PHE A 23 1.96 -15.40 -1.73
C PHE A 23 1.61 -16.14 -3.04
N PHE A 24 2.53 -16.21 -4.01
CA PHE A 24 2.29 -16.77 -5.34
C PHE A 24 3.10 -18.04 -5.62
N HIS A 25 3.04 -19.03 -4.74
CA HIS A 25 3.84 -20.27 -4.84
C HIS A 25 3.55 -21.12 -6.08
N ASN A 26 2.32 -21.09 -6.61
CA ASN A 26 1.89 -21.97 -7.70
C ASN A 26 2.15 -21.42 -9.12
N ALA A 27 2.71 -20.22 -9.25
CA ALA A 27 3.03 -19.65 -10.55
C ALA A 27 4.41 -20.14 -11.03
N SER A 28 4.54 -20.51 -12.30
CA SER A 28 5.77 -21.02 -12.92
C SER A 28 6.91 -20.00 -12.99
N ASP A 29 6.58 -18.71 -12.81
CA ASP A 29 7.56 -17.64 -12.88
C ASP A 29 8.54 -17.64 -11.71
N SER A 30 9.72 -17.08 -11.93
CA SER A 30 10.70 -16.90 -10.86
C SER A 30 10.21 -15.85 -9.84
N TYR A 31 10.69 -15.97 -8.60
CA TYR A 31 10.34 -15.08 -7.49
C TYR A 31 10.49 -13.58 -7.84
N PHE A 32 11.62 -13.19 -8.44
CA PHE A 32 11.91 -11.79 -8.80
C PHE A 32 11.04 -11.28 -9.95
N ILE A 33 10.63 -12.16 -10.88
CA ILE A 33 9.72 -11.80 -11.98
C ILE A 33 8.34 -11.47 -11.42
N LYS A 34 7.83 -12.26 -10.46
CA LYS A 34 6.55 -11.98 -9.78
C LYS A 34 6.60 -10.65 -9.03
N GLY A 35 7.70 -10.39 -8.32
CA GLY A 35 7.92 -9.13 -7.61
C GLY A 35 7.89 -7.93 -8.55
N LEU A 36 8.56 -8.04 -9.70
CA LEU A 36 8.58 -7.01 -10.71
C LEU A 36 7.19 -6.79 -11.34
N ALA A 37 6.51 -7.88 -11.72
CA ALA A 37 5.20 -7.83 -12.37
C ALA A 37 4.16 -7.11 -11.48
N VAL A 38 4.13 -7.42 -10.18
CA VAL A 38 3.26 -6.73 -9.24
C VAL A 38 3.68 -5.27 -9.07
N SER A 39 4.99 -5.02 -8.90
CA SER A 39 5.51 -3.68 -8.60
C SER A 39 5.27 -2.66 -9.71
N ILE A 40 5.30 -3.09 -10.98
CA ILE A 40 5.00 -2.22 -12.14
C ILE A 40 3.61 -1.57 -12.01
N VAL A 41 2.65 -2.27 -11.37
CA VAL A 41 1.29 -1.77 -11.19
C VAL A 41 1.14 -1.11 -9.81
N THR A 42 1.58 -1.77 -8.75
CA THR A 42 1.28 -1.32 -7.38
C THR A 42 2.07 -0.09 -6.98
N VAL A 43 3.32 0.06 -7.45
CA VAL A 43 4.16 1.19 -7.04
C VAL A 43 3.62 2.53 -7.57
N PRO A 44 3.27 2.68 -8.86
CA PRO A 44 2.60 3.89 -9.33
C PRO A 44 1.30 4.21 -8.58
N ILE A 45 0.47 3.19 -8.33
CA ILE A 45 -0.80 3.35 -7.59
C ILE A 45 -0.54 3.80 -6.15
N LEU A 46 0.47 3.23 -5.48
CA LEU A 46 0.86 3.60 -4.13
C LEU A 46 1.31 5.07 -4.06
N PHE A 47 2.18 5.51 -4.98
CA PHE A 47 2.70 6.87 -4.99
C PHE A 47 1.64 7.92 -5.35
N ILE A 48 0.66 7.57 -6.18
CA ILE A 48 -0.43 8.48 -6.54
C ILE A 48 -1.57 8.34 -5.54
N VAL A 49 -2.30 7.23 -5.56
CA VAL A 49 -3.52 7.04 -4.79
C VAL A 49 -3.22 6.81 -3.31
N GLY A 50 -2.20 6.02 -2.99
CA GLY A 50 -1.82 5.73 -1.60
C GLY A 50 -1.38 6.98 -0.84
N VAL A 51 -0.48 7.78 -1.42
CA VAL A 51 -0.01 9.03 -0.81
C VAL A 51 -1.14 10.06 -0.72
N LEU A 52 -1.88 10.31 -1.80
CA LEU A 52 -2.97 11.30 -1.81
C LEU A 52 -4.09 10.94 -0.82
N SER A 53 -4.52 9.68 -0.80
CA SER A 53 -5.52 9.22 0.16
C SER A 53 -5.03 9.34 1.60
N SER A 54 -3.74 9.09 1.86
CA SER A 54 -3.17 9.27 3.19
C SER A 54 -3.15 10.72 3.65
N LEU A 55 -2.79 11.64 2.76
CA LEU A 55 -2.82 13.07 3.05
C LEU A 55 -4.26 13.53 3.35
N ALA A 56 -5.24 13.06 2.57
CA ALA A 56 -6.65 13.37 2.77
C ALA A 56 -7.21 12.77 4.08
N ILE A 57 -6.81 11.54 4.42
CA ILE A 57 -7.21 10.89 5.68
C ILE A 57 -6.66 11.68 6.87
N GLU A 58 -5.39 12.09 6.82
CA GLU A 58 -4.73 12.82 7.92
C GLU A 58 -5.25 14.26 8.06
N SER A 59 -5.57 14.94 6.95
CA SER A 59 -6.10 16.30 6.99
C SER A 59 -7.54 16.37 7.51
N VAL A 60 -8.36 15.34 7.27
CA VAL A 60 -9.77 15.31 7.68
C VAL A 60 -9.98 14.59 9.03
N SER A 61 -8.99 13.81 9.49
CA SER A 61 -9.17 13.03 10.72
C SER A 61 -9.10 13.90 11.98
N LEU A 62 -10.28 14.27 12.49
CA LEU A 62 -10.45 14.88 13.82
C LEU A 62 -10.11 13.91 14.97
N SER A 63 -10.17 12.60 14.73
CA SER A 63 -9.89 11.57 15.73
C SER A 63 -8.43 11.12 15.69
N LYS A 64 -7.79 11.02 16.86
CA LYS A 64 -6.45 10.41 17.03
C LYS A 64 -6.50 8.87 17.07
N ASN A 65 -7.65 8.24 16.87
CA ASN A 65 -7.80 6.80 16.94
C ASN A 65 -7.02 6.10 15.81
N ILE A 66 -5.99 5.36 16.20
CA ILE A 66 -5.08 4.66 15.28
C ILE A 66 -5.82 3.58 14.49
N GLY A 67 -6.72 2.83 15.14
CA GLY A 67 -7.49 1.77 14.49
C GLY A 67 -8.42 2.32 13.40
N LEU A 68 -9.09 3.44 13.68
CA LEU A 68 -9.97 4.08 12.68
C LEU A 68 -9.17 4.61 11.48
N SER A 69 -7.99 5.19 11.72
CA SER A 69 -7.10 5.64 10.65
C SER A 69 -6.60 4.47 9.79
N TYR A 70 -6.27 3.33 10.41
CA TYR A 70 -5.92 2.11 9.69
C TYR A 70 -7.07 1.58 8.84
N LEU A 71 -8.30 1.53 9.38
CA LEU A 71 -9.48 1.09 8.63
C LEU A 71 -9.78 1.98 7.42
N LYS A 72 -9.58 3.30 7.52
CA LYS A 72 -9.70 4.21 6.36
C LYS A 72 -8.68 3.89 5.27
N HIS A 73 -7.44 3.61 5.65
CA HIS A 73 -6.39 3.18 4.72
C HIS A 73 -6.74 1.87 4.04
N LEU A 74 -7.21 0.90 4.82
CA LEU A 74 -7.64 -0.39 4.33
C LEU A 74 -8.81 -0.27 3.35
N GLY A 75 -9.81 0.56 3.69
CA GLY A 75 -10.95 0.84 2.82
C GLY A 75 -10.54 1.43 1.47
N CYS A 76 -9.60 2.38 1.47
CA CYS A 76 -9.06 2.93 0.21
C CYS A 76 -8.34 1.86 -0.62
N ALA A 77 -7.54 1.00 0.02
CA ALA A 77 -6.83 -0.07 -0.66
C ALA A 77 -7.76 -1.15 -1.23
N ILE A 78 -8.83 -1.52 -0.50
CA ILE A 78 -9.88 -2.43 -0.97
C ILE A 78 -10.62 -1.83 -2.17
N LEU A 79 -10.95 -0.54 -2.12
CA LEU A 79 -11.61 0.14 -3.23
C LEU A 79 -10.69 0.19 -4.47
N CYS A 80 -9.39 0.44 -4.29
CA CYS A 80 -8.42 0.35 -5.39
C CYS A 80 -8.33 -1.07 -5.96
N ALA A 81 -8.31 -2.10 -5.11
CA ALA A 81 -8.30 -3.50 -5.53
C ALA A 81 -9.54 -3.86 -6.34
N PHE A 82 -10.71 -3.38 -5.92
CA PHE A 82 -11.97 -3.61 -6.59
C PHE A 82 -11.98 -2.96 -7.98
N ILE A 83 -11.59 -1.68 -8.08
CA ILE A 83 -11.48 -0.97 -9.36
C ILE A 83 -10.51 -1.69 -10.30
N PHE A 84 -9.34 -2.09 -9.79
CA PHE A 84 -8.37 -2.86 -10.57
C PHE A 84 -8.91 -4.22 -11.02
N SER A 85 -9.68 -4.91 -10.18
CA SER A 85 -10.26 -6.20 -10.56
C SER A 85 -11.33 -6.09 -11.63
N LEU A 86 -12.01 -4.95 -11.77
CA LEU A 86 -12.97 -4.72 -12.86
C LEU A 86 -12.27 -4.66 -14.22
N THR A 87 -11.02 -4.19 -14.27
CA THR A 87 -10.24 -4.09 -15.52
C THR A 87 -9.47 -5.37 -15.84
N ALA A 88 -9.04 -6.11 -14.82
CA ALA A 88 -8.15 -7.27 -15.00
C ALA A 88 -8.84 -8.64 -15.14
N MET A 89 -10.17 -8.74 -15.02
CA MET A 89 -10.98 -9.97 -15.04
C MET A 89 -10.41 -11.17 -14.22
N TYR A 90 -11.07 -11.51 -13.11
CA TYR A 90 -10.80 -12.70 -12.26
C TYR A 90 -9.55 -12.69 -11.36
N PHE A 91 -8.90 -11.54 -11.15
CA PHE A 91 -7.79 -11.41 -10.19
C PHE A 91 -8.16 -10.78 -8.84
N LEU A 92 -9.45 -10.73 -8.47
CA LEU A 92 -9.92 -10.02 -7.26
C LEU A 92 -9.21 -10.49 -5.98
N VAL A 93 -9.06 -11.81 -5.80
CA VAL A 93 -8.45 -12.37 -4.58
C VAL A 93 -6.98 -11.96 -4.47
N ALA A 94 -6.23 -12.04 -5.57
CA ALA A 94 -4.84 -11.60 -5.62
C ALA A 94 -4.73 -10.09 -5.39
N ALA A 95 -5.59 -9.29 -6.03
CA ALA A 95 -5.61 -7.84 -5.88
C ALA A 95 -5.92 -7.43 -4.43
N LEU A 96 -6.89 -8.08 -3.77
CA LEU A 96 -7.21 -7.83 -2.37
C LEU A 96 -6.04 -8.17 -1.44
N LEU A 97 -5.38 -9.30 -1.67
CA LEU A 97 -4.23 -9.71 -0.87
C LEU A 97 -3.05 -8.74 -1.04
N ILE A 98 -2.73 -8.35 -2.28
CA ILE A 98 -1.69 -7.37 -2.58
C ILE A 98 -2.01 -6.02 -1.92
N SER A 99 -3.23 -5.52 -2.12
CA SER A 99 -3.67 -4.25 -1.53
C SER A 99 -3.64 -4.28 0.00
N PHE A 100 -4.03 -5.39 0.61
CA PHE A 100 -3.91 -5.59 2.06
C PHE A 100 -2.45 -5.44 2.51
N VAL A 101 -1.54 -6.21 1.91
CA VAL A 101 -0.10 -6.18 2.25
C VAL A 101 0.48 -4.77 2.11
N TYR A 102 0.25 -4.12 0.96
CA TYR A 102 0.75 -2.77 0.71
C TYR A 102 0.16 -1.74 1.68
N ALA A 103 -1.13 -1.80 1.97
CA ALA A 103 -1.78 -0.88 2.90
C ALA A 103 -1.25 -1.04 4.33
N THR A 104 -1.06 -2.28 4.77
CA THR A 104 -0.51 -2.58 6.10
C THR A 104 0.93 -2.09 6.23
N ILE A 105 1.79 -2.42 5.27
CA ILE A 105 3.19 -1.97 5.29
C ILE A 105 3.25 -0.44 5.27
N PHE A 106 2.52 0.20 4.34
CA PHE A 106 2.50 1.66 4.24
C PHE A 106 2.07 2.34 5.54
N PHE A 107 0.99 1.85 6.15
CA PHE A 107 0.50 2.42 7.41
C PHE A 107 1.52 2.25 8.53
N LEU A 108 2.14 1.08 8.67
CA LEU A 108 3.15 0.82 9.69
C LEU A 108 4.36 1.73 9.52
N ILE A 109 4.88 1.84 8.30
CA ILE A 109 6.05 2.68 8.02
C ILE A 109 5.73 4.15 8.23
N ASP A 110 4.61 4.65 7.70
CA ASP A 110 4.20 6.04 7.92
C ASP A 110 4.13 6.36 9.41
N ARG A 111 3.55 5.46 10.22
CA ARG A 111 3.47 5.61 11.68
C ARG A 111 4.83 5.62 12.36
N LEU A 112 5.76 4.76 11.96
CA LEU A 112 7.12 4.77 12.49
C LEU A 112 7.82 6.09 12.15
N LEU A 113 7.64 6.58 10.92
CA LEU A 113 8.21 7.83 10.44
C LEU A 113 7.60 9.08 11.08
N ILE A 114 6.40 9.02 11.66
CA ILE A 114 5.81 10.15 12.41
C ILE A 114 6.75 10.61 13.52
N ARG A 115 7.46 9.70 14.19
CA ARG A 115 8.38 10.09 15.28
C ARG A 115 9.57 10.87 14.74
N PHE A 116 10.19 10.39 13.67
CA PHE A 116 11.36 11.01 13.05
C PHE A 116 11.08 12.38 12.41
N PHE A 117 9.91 12.54 11.79
CA PHE A 117 9.54 13.79 11.10
C PHE A 117 8.79 14.79 11.99
N LYS A 118 8.59 14.48 13.28
CA LYS A 118 7.97 15.39 14.26
C LYS A 118 9.01 16.09 15.16
N GLU A 119 10.26 15.63 15.12
CA GLU A 119 11.40 16.22 15.86
C GLU A 119 12.16 17.29 15.05
N ASN A 120 11.78 17.51 13.78
CA ASN A 120 12.26 18.61 12.93
C ASN A 120 11.10 19.54 12.57
#